data_AF-A0A962AIJ9-F1
#
_entry.id   AF-A0A962AIJ9-F1
#
_cell.length_a   1.000
_cell.length_b   1.000
_cell.length_c   1.000
_cell.angle_alpha   90.00
_cell.angle_beta   90.00
_cell.angle_gamma   90.00
#
_symmetry.space_group_name_H-M   'P 1'
#
loop_
_entity.id
_entity.type
_entity.pdbx_description
1 polymer ?
#
loop_
_entity_poly.entity_id
_entity_poly.type
_entity_poly.pdbx_seq_one_letter_code
_entity_poly.pdbx_strand_id
1 'polypeptide(L)' 'MGLSIGHILLVVLVVLILFGAGKLPDVMGDLAKGVKNFKKGLNEDDDTPNDKSNPKAG' A
#
# COMPACT_ATOMS: atom_id res chain seq x y z
N MET A 1 -19.11 12.95 20.74
CA MET A 1 -17.71 12.59 21.01
C MET A 1 -17.20 11.73 19.87
N GLY A 2 -16.89 12.34 18.72
CA GLY A 2 -16.43 11.60 17.54
C GLY A 2 -14.99 11.12 17.71
N LEU A 3 -14.60 10.12 16.91
CA LEU A 3 -13.22 9.68 16.79
C LEU A 3 -12.35 10.84 16.29
N SER A 4 -11.84 11.62 17.23
CA SER A 4 -10.90 12.69 16.95
C SER A 4 -9.59 12.08 16.46
N ILE A 5 -8.89 12.80 15.58
CA ILE A 5 -7.57 12.43 15.07
C ILE A 5 -6.60 12.05 16.22
N GLY A 6 -6.75 12.68 17.39
CA GLY A 6 -5.98 12.33 18.59
C GLY A 6 -6.22 10.90 19.12
N HIS A 7 -7.46 10.39 19.08
CA HIS A 7 -7.75 9.01 19.46
C HIS A 7 -7.14 8.01 18.48
N ILE A 8 -7.23 8.30 17.18
CA ILE A 8 -6.66 7.44 16.13
C ILE A 8 -5.13 7.36 16.29
N LEU A 9 -4.46 8.49 16.55
CA LEU A 9 -3.01 8.52 16.79
C LEU A 9 -2.60 7.66 18.00
N LEU A 10 -3.35 7.72 19.10
CA LEU A 10 -3.06 6.94 20.31
C LEU A 10 -3.20 5.43 20.03
N VAL A 11 -4.26 5.03 19.32
CA VAL A 11 -4.45 3.62 18.92
C VAL A 11 -3.33 3.15 18.00
N VAL A 12 -2.97 3.94 16.99
CA VAL A 12 -1.86 3.62 16.07
C VAL A 12 -0.54 3.48 16.84
N LEU A 13 -0.28 4.35 17.81
CA LEU A 13 0.93 4.26 18.64
C LEU A 13 0.99 2.95 19.44
N VAL A 14 -0.12 2.54 20.05
CA VAL A 14 -0.20 1.27 20.80
C VAL A 14 0.04 0.08 19.86
N VAL A 15 -0.59 0.08 18.68
CA VAL A 15 -0.38 -0.94 17.66
C VAL A 15 1.08 -0.96 17.19
N LEU A 16 1.71 0.20 17.01
CA LEU A 16 3.11 0.31 16.60
C LEU A 16 4.07 -0.29 17.64
N ILE A 17 3.76 -0.16 18.93
CA ILE A 17 4.56 -0.75 20.01
C ILE A 17 4.38 -2.28 20.07
N LEU A 18 3.14 -2.77 19.92
CA LEU A 18 2.82 -4.20 19.93
C LEU A 18 3.43 -4.95 18.75
N PHE A 19 3.30 -4.39 17.54
CA PHE A 19 3.77 -5.01 16.30
C PHE A 19 5.20 -4.63 15.94
N GLY A 20 5.69 -3.50 16.45
CA GLY A 20 6.98 -2.92 16.10
C GLY A 20 6.95 -2.15 14.77
N ALA A 21 7.66 -1.01 14.71
CA ALA A 21 7.77 -0.18 13.50
C ALA A 21 8.40 -0.92 12.31
N GLY A 22 9.17 -2.00 12.54
CA GLY A 22 9.79 -2.79 11.48
C GLY A 22 8.82 -3.73 10.75
N LYS A 23 7.72 -4.14 11.37
CA LYS A 23 6.73 -5.05 10.74
C LYS A 23 5.73 -4.31 9.85
N LEU A 24 5.50 -3.01 10.12
CA LEU A 24 4.54 -2.21 9.37
C LEU A 24 4.94 -2.02 7.89
N PRO A 25 6.20 -1.72 7.52
CA PRO A 25 6.64 -1.63 6.13
C PRO A 25 6.50 -2.94 5.35
N ASP A 26 6.80 -4.08 5.98
CA ASP A 26 6.68 -5.40 5.34
C ASP A 26 5.22 -5.70 4.99
N VAL A 27 4.32 -5.56 5.97
CA VAL A 27 2.87 -5.78 5.79
C VAL A 27 2.30 -4.80 4.77
N MET A 28 2.66 -3.52 4.86
CA MET A 28 2.18 -2.50 3.93
C MET A 28 2.75 -2.71 2.52
N GLY A 29 3.97 -3.23 2.40
CA GLY A 29 4.58 -3.60 1.12
C GLY A 29 3.82 -4.74 0.44
N ASP A 30 3.44 -5.78 1.17
CA ASP A 30 2.68 -6.90 0.61
C ASP A 30 1.23 -6.52 0.27
N LEU A 31 0.59 -5.69 1.10
CA LEU A 31 -0.70 -5.08 0.77
C LEU A 31 -0.62 -4.20 -0.48
N ALA A 32 0.42 -3.37 -0.60
CA ALA A 32 0.62 -2.50 -1.77
C ALA A 32 0.85 -3.31 -3.06
N LYS A 33 1.61 -4.41 -3.00
CA LYS A 33 1.78 -5.34 -4.13
C LYS A 33 0.43 -5.98 -4.51
N GLY A 34 -0.36 -6.43 -3.53
CA GLY A 34 -1.68 -7.00 -3.75
C GLY A 34 -2.64 -6.01 -4.43
N VAL A 35 -2.71 -4.78 -3.92
CA VAL A 35 -3.54 -3.71 -4.50
C VAL A 35 -3.04 -3.33 -5.91
N LYS A 36 -1.72 -3.27 -6.13
CA LYS A 36 -1.15 -3.00 -7.46
C LYS A 36 -1.53 -4.08 -8.48
N ASN A 37 -1.43 -5.36 -8.10
CA ASN A 37 -1.81 -6.48 -8.96
C ASN A 37 -3.32 -6.53 -9.20
N PHE A 38 -4.13 -6.24 -8.18
CA PHE A 38 -5.58 -6.14 -8.30
C PHE A 38 -5.96 -5.01 -9.27
N LYS A 39 -5.35 -3.83 -9.12
CA LYS A 39 -5.57 -2.70 -10.03
C LYS A 39 -5.09 -3.02 -11.44
N LYS A 40 -3.96 -3.72 -11.60
CA LYS A 40 -3.44 -4.14 -12.91
C LYS A 40 -4.42 -5.09 -13.60
N GLY A 41 -4.90 -6.12 -12.91
CA GLY A 41 -5.89 -7.06 -13.45
C GLY A 41 -7.19 -6.38 -13.86
N LEU A 42 -7.70 -5.43 -13.06
CA LEU A 42 -8.88 -4.65 -13.42
C LEU A 42 -8.68 -3.72 -14.63
N ASN A 43 -7.45 -3.22 -14.87
CA ASN A 43 -7.15 -2.39 -16.05
C ASN A 43 -6.79 -3.24 -17.29
N GLU A 44 -6.33 -4.47 -17.11
CA GLU A 44 -6.04 -5.41 -18.22
C GLU A 44 -7.34 -5.88 -18.91
N ASP A 45 -8.48 -5.84 -18.23
CA ASP A 45 -9.80 -6.10 -18.82
C ASP A 45 -10.35 -4.91 -19.65
N ASP A 46 -9.82 -3.68 -19.47
CA ASP A 46 -10.31 -2.46 -20.14
C ASP A 46 -9.31 -1.87 -21.18
N ASP A 47 -8.00 -2.15 -21.11
CA ASP A 47 -7.05 -1.59 -22.08
C ASP A 47 -5.79 -2.47 -22.28
N THR A 48 -5.52 -2.77 -23.55
CA THR A 48 -4.26 -3.38 -24.04
C THR A 48 -3.01 -2.62 -23.57
N PRO A 49 -1.84 -3.28 -23.46
CA PRO A 49 -0.84 -3.00 -22.43
C PRO A 49 -0.06 -1.70 -22.68
N ASN A 50 -0.15 -0.75 -21.75
CA ASN A 50 0.83 0.31 -21.63
C ASN A 50 2.10 -0.23 -20.97
N ASP A 51 2.98 -0.77 -21.81
CA ASP A 51 4.39 -0.91 -21.55
C ASP A 51 4.97 0.42 -21.04
N LYS A 52 5.26 0.47 -19.74
CA LYS A 52 6.20 1.43 -19.15
C LYS A 52 7.39 0.72 -18.55
N SER A 53 7.93 -0.27 -19.26
CA SER A 53 9.31 -0.67 -19.07
C SER A 53 10.19 0.09 -20.06
N ASN A 54 10.94 1.05 -19.51
CA ASN A 54 12.24 1.49 -20.01
C ASN A 54 12.29 2.39 -21.27
N PRO A 55 12.53 3.71 -21.15
CA PRO A 55 13.18 4.44 -22.23
C PRO A 55 14.62 3.92 -22.35
N LYS A 56 14.87 3.15 -23.42
CA LYS A 56 16.11 3.01 -24.22
C LYS A 56 17.39 3.58 -23.59
N ALA A 57 18.39 2.77 -23.25
CA ALA A 57 19.43 2.28 -24.18
C ALA A 57 20.03 3.41 -25.07
N GLY A 58 21.34 3.65 -24.91
CA GLY A 58 22.16 4.29 -25.93
C GLY A 58 22.40 3.38 -27.14
#